data_AF-A0A6S4TGX5-F1
#
_entry.id   AF-A0A6S4TGX5-F1
#
_cell.length_a   1.000
_cell.length_b   1.000
_cell.length_c   1.000
_cell.angle_alpha   90.00
_cell.angle_beta   90.00
_cell.angle_gamma   90.00
#
_symmetry.space_group_name_H-M   'P 1'
#
loop_
_entity.id
_entity.type
_entity.pdbx_description
1 polymer ?
#
loop_
_entity_poly.entity_id
_entity_poly.type
_entity_poly.pdbx_seq_one_letter_code
_entity_poly.pdbx_strand_id
1 'polypeptide(L)'
;MGIGKKTDVDKDALLQEGKLFCRVFLAYLWGHPEYRGWWGKEALACELIEEGKRSTAVTREVLSHGDLTALLYNRTNKNPYWLNYALMQLALRRGFVPAHLADWVAICRTVANELVLPTIEGIEERLATEYRLTIPVAMKQAIEAYLCL
;
A
#
# COMPACT_ATOMS: atom_id res chain seq x y z
N MET A 1 -28.40 1.44 13.62
CA MET A 1 -27.22 2.28 13.34
C MET A 1 -26.00 1.51 13.82
N GLY A 2 -25.30 0.82 12.91
CA GLY A 2 -24.11 0.06 13.27
C GLY A 2 -22.96 1.02 13.56
N ILE A 3 -22.32 0.87 14.73
CA ILE A 3 -21.10 1.57 15.08
C ILE A 3 -20.07 1.21 14.00
N GLY A 4 -19.83 2.13 13.06
CA GLY A 4 -18.84 1.92 12.01
C GLY A 4 -17.48 1.72 12.67
N LYS A 5 -16.91 0.51 12.56
CA LYS A 5 -15.51 0.30 12.92
C LYS A 5 -14.69 1.34 12.15
N LYS A 6 -13.94 2.18 12.88
CA LYS A 6 -12.99 3.12 12.25
C LYS A 6 -12.02 2.29 11.41
N THR A 7 -12.09 2.48 10.11
CA THR A 7 -11.15 1.92 9.13
C THR A 7 -9.96 2.83 8.91
N ASP A 8 -9.95 4.00 9.57
CA ASP A 8 -8.84 4.94 9.55
C ASP A 8 -7.62 4.30 10.23
N VAL A 9 -6.55 4.22 9.46
CA VAL A 9 -5.26 3.76 9.93
C VAL A 9 -4.52 4.95 10.52
N ASP A 10 -4.06 4.79 11.77
CA ASP A 10 -3.20 5.77 12.42
C ASP A 10 -1.82 5.75 11.75
N LYS A 11 -1.56 6.78 10.95
CA LYS A 11 -0.35 6.91 10.13
C LYS A 11 0.89 7.22 10.96
N ASP A 12 0.74 7.91 12.08
CA ASP A 12 1.84 8.20 13.00
C ASP A 12 2.23 6.93 13.76
N ALA A 13 1.25 6.15 14.20
CA ALA A 13 1.50 4.84 14.79
C ALA A 13 2.20 3.90 13.79
N LEU A 14 1.83 3.92 12.50
CA LEU A 14 2.53 3.14 11.48
C LEU A 14 4.02 3.53 11.35
N LEU A 15 4.33 4.83 11.40
CA LEU A 15 5.72 5.31 11.35
C LEU A 15 6.51 4.83 12.57
N GLN A 16 5.92 4.89 13.77
CA GLN A 16 6.54 4.38 14.99
C GLN A 16 6.73 2.87 14.98
N GLU A 17 5.76 2.12 14.45
CA GLU A 17 5.85 0.65 14.33
C GLU A 17 6.85 0.22 13.25
N GLY A 18 7.14 1.08 12.26
CA GLY A 18 8.11 0.83 11.19
C GLY A 18 7.72 -0.28 10.22
N LYS A 19 6.47 -0.73 10.23
CA LYS A 19 5.97 -1.89 9.47
C LYS A 19 4.54 -1.68 8.97
N LEU A 20 4.09 -2.58 8.10
CA LEU A 20 2.68 -2.65 7.62
C LEU A 20 2.18 -1.38 6.93
N PHE A 21 3.09 -0.63 6.31
CA PHE A 21 2.76 0.61 5.58
C PHE A 21 1.73 0.40 4.46
N CYS A 22 1.63 -0.79 3.86
CA CYS A 22 0.60 -1.11 2.86
C CYS A 22 -0.84 -0.97 3.37
N ARG A 23 -1.06 -0.95 4.69
CA ARG A 23 -2.38 -0.69 5.28
C ARG A 23 -2.94 0.68 4.92
N VAL A 24 -2.09 1.66 4.58
CA VAL A 24 -2.58 2.99 4.12
C VAL A 24 -3.37 2.86 2.82
N PHE A 25 -2.88 2.04 1.88
CA PHE A 25 -3.58 1.78 0.62
C PHE A 25 -4.83 0.94 0.84
N LEU A 26 -4.74 -0.11 1.67
CA LEU A 26 -5.90 -0.94 1.96
C LEU A 26 -7.00 -0.12 2.63
N ALA A 27 -6.68 0.74 3.60
CA ALA A 27 -7.66 1.60 4.26
C ALA A 27 -8.34 2.55 3.27
N TYR A 28 -7.58 3.15 2.36
CA TYR A 28 -8.13 3.98 1.29
C TYR A 28 -9.10 3.20 0.41
N LEU A 29 -8.67 2.06 -0.13
CA LEU A 29 -9.51 1.17 -0.96
C LEU A 29 -10.71 0.63 -0.17
N TRP A 30 -10.56 0.42 1.14
CA TRP A 30 -11.65 -0.03 2.00
C TRP A 30 -12.75 1.02 2.16
N GLY A 31 -12.41 2.31 2.09
CA GLY A 31 -13.37 3.42 2.08
C GLY A 31 -13.93 3.76 0.70
N HIS A 32 -13.31 3.26 -0.38
CA HIS A 32 -13.65 3.67 -1.75
C HIS A 32 -15.07 3.22 -2.15
N PRO A 33 -15.88 4.09 -2.81
CA PRO A 33 -17.29 3.80 -3.14
C PRO A 33 -17.51 2.50 -3.94
N GLU A 34 -16.57 2.18 -4.84
CA GLU A 34 -16.62 1.00 -5.71
C GLU A 34 -16.53 -0.33 -4.94
N TYR A 35 -15.87 -0.32 -3.78
CA TYR A 35 -15.68 -1.52 -2.95
C TYR A 35 -16.60 -1.54 -1.74
N ARG A 36 -17.74 -0.84 -1.79
CA ARG A 36 -18.66 -0.75 -0.65
C ARG A 36 -19.46 -2.05 -0.45
N GLY A 37 -19.64 -2.43 0.82
CA GLY A 37 -20.40 -3.63 1.20
C GLY A 37 -19.63 -4.93 0.94
N TRP A 38 -20.24 -6.06 1.29
CA TRP A 38 -19.59 -7.38 1.22
C TRP A 38 -19.08 -7.71 -0.20
N TRP A 39 -19.97 -7.61 -1.20
CA TRP A 39 -19.63 -7.90 -2.59
C TRP A 39 -18.53 -7.00 -3.15
N GLY A 40 -18.50 -5.73 -2.73
CA GLY A 40 -17.42 -4.81 -3.09
C GLY A 40 -16.07 -5.21 -2.50
N LYS A 41 -16.03 -5.86 -1.32
CA LYS A 41 -14.77 -6.36 -0.73
C LYS A 41 -14.27 -7.63 -1.40
N GLU A 42 -15.18 -8.50 -1.83
CA GLU A 42 -14.81 -9.64 -2.67
C GLU A 42 -14.28 -9.16 -4.02
N ALA A 43 -14.92 -8.17 -4.65
CA ALA A 43 -14.42 -7.56 -5.89
C ALA A 43 -13.02 -6.95 -5.71
N LEU A 44 -12.77 -6.23 -4.60
CA LEU A 44 -11.44 -5.73 -4.25
C LEU A 44 -10.42 -6.88 -4.15
N ALA A 45 -10.76 -7.98 -3.46
CA ALA A 45 -9.87 -9.12 -3.32
C ALA A 45 -9.52 -9.75 -4.68
N CYS A 46 -10.51 -9.90 -5.57
CA CYS A 46 -10.31 -10.38 -6.94
C CYS A 46 -9.41 -9.43 -7.75
N GLU A 47 -9.67 -8.12 -7.72
CA GLU A 47 -8.85 -7.13 -8.44
C GLU A 47 -7.39 -7.13 -7.97
N LEU A 48 -7.15 -7.33 -6.66
CA LEU A 48 -5.80 -7.41 -6.10
C LEU A 48 -5.05 -8.65 -6.58
N ILE A 49 -5.73 -9.79 -6.74
CA ILE A 49 -5.13 -11.00 -7.32
C ILE A 49 -4.76 -10.75 -8.78
N GLU A 50 -5.68 -10.19 -9.57
CA GLU A 50 -5.42 -9.90 -10.98
C GLU A 50 -4.28 -8.90 -11.17
N GLU A 51 -4.21 -7.88 -10.33
CA GLU A 51 -3.10 -6.92 -10.37
C GLU A 51 -1.78 -7.55 -9.94
N GLY A 52 -1.78 -8.39 -8.91
CA GLY A 52 -0.60 -9.16 -8.51
C GLY A 52 -0.10 -10.09 -9.61
N LYS A 53 -1.01 -10.75 -10.35
CA LYS A 53 -0.64 -11.67 -11.45
C LYS A 53 0.14 -10.95 -12.55
N ARG A 54 -0.23 -9.69 -12.84
CA ARG A 54 0.48 -8.84 -13.80
C ARG A 54 1.92 -8.56 -13.41
N SER A 55 2.23 -8.52 -12.12
CA SER A 55 3.60 -8.32 -11.62
C SER A 55 4.41 -9.63 -11.54
N THR A 56 3.88 -10.76 -12.02
CA THR A 56 4.50 -12.10 -11.98
C THR A 56 4.91 -12.59 -10.58
N ALA A 57 4.31 -12.05 -9.51
CA ALA A 57 4.78 -12.25 -8.13
C ALA A 57 3.75 -12.93 -7.21
N VAL A 58 2.59 -13.35 -7.72
CA VAL A 58 1.54 -13.99 -6.89
C VAL A 58 1.99 -15.36 -6.43
N THR A 59 2.17 -15.49 -5.12
CA THR A 59 2.48 -16.76 -4.46
C THR A 59 1.24 -17.47 -3.92
N ARG A 60 0.08 -16.80 -3.90
CA ARG A 60 -1.18 -17.33 -3.38
C ARG A 60 -2.33 -16.93 -4.31
N GLU A 61 -2.98 -17.91 -4.91
CA GLU A 61 -4.03 -17.72 -5.93
C GLU A 61 -5.39 -17.29 -5.36
N VAL A 62 -5.54 -17.28 -4.02
CA VAL A 62 -6.81 -16.97 -3.35
C VAL A 62 -6.59 -15.95 -2.24
N LEU A 63 -7.33 -14.85 -2.34
CA LEU A 63 -7.45 -13.77 -1.36
C LEU A 63 -8.94 -13.57 -1.06
N SER A 64 -9.34 -13.60 0.21
CA SER A 64 -10.73 -13.42 0.63
C SER A 64 -10.96 -12.08 1.32
N HIS A 65 -12.22 -11.66 1.43
CA HIS A 65 -12.61 -10.55 2.32
C HIS A 65 -12.10 -10.74 3.76
N GLY A 66 -12.06 -11.97 4.27
CA GLY A 66 -11.54 -12.30 5.59
C GLY A 66 -10.04 -12.02 5.72
N ASP A 67 -9.25 -12.38 4.71
CA ASP A 67 -7.80 -12.09 4.66
C ASP A 67 -7.55 -10.58 4.65
N LEU A 68 -8.30 -9.82 3.86
CA LEU A 68 -8.18 -8.36 3.81
C LEU A 68 -8.63 -7.69 5.11
N THR A 69 -9.69 -8.20 5.74
CA THR A 69 -10.13 -7.72 7.05
C THR A 69 -9.06 -7.98 8.11
N ALA A 70 -8.46 -9.18 8.08
CA ALA A 70 -7.34 -9.50 8.97
C ALA A 70 -6.14 -8.59 8.72
N LEU A 71 -5.81 -8.28 7.47
CA LEU A 71 -4.75 -7.32 7.16
C LEU A 71 -5.07 -5.89 7.65
N LEU A 72 -6.33 -5.47 7.54
CA LEU A 72 -6.74 -4.14 7.96
C LEU A 72 -6.70 -3.97 9.48
N TYR A 73 -7.07 -5.01 10.25
CA TYR A 73 -7.23 -4.91 11.71
C TYR A 73 -6.17 -5.66 12.53
N ASN A 74 -5.45 -6.61 11.95
CA ASN A 74 -4.56 -7.52 12.65
C ASN A 74 -3.10 -7.29 12.22
N ARG A 75 -2.19 -7.25 13.20
CA ARG A 75 -0.78 -6.84 13.02
C ARG A 75 0.12 -8.00 12.56
N THR A 76 -0.32 -8.84 11.62
CA THR A 76 0.53 -9.95 11.13
C THR A 76 1.69 -9.41 10.32
N ASN A 77 2.92 -9.79 10.68
CA ASN A 77 4.16 -9.12 10.25
C ASN A 77 4.59 -9.36 8.80
N LYS A 78 3.93 -10.23 8.02
CA LYS A 78 4.43 -10.62 6.70
C LYS A 78 3.33 -10.54 5.65
N ASN A 79 3.26 -9.38 5.01
CA ASN A 79 2.53 -9.23 3.76
C ASN A 79 3.48 -9.55 2.61
N PRO A 80 3.07 -10.43 1.68
CA PRO A 80 3.89 -10.70 0.51
C PRO A 80 4.01 -9.44 -0.34
N TYR A 81 5.18 -9.27 -0.96
CA TYR A 81 5.49 -8.11 -1.79
C TYR A 81 4.41 -7.84 -2.85
N TRP A 82 3.94 -8.89 -3.55
CA TRP A 82 2.91 -8.77 -4.58
C TRP A 82 1.63 -8.08 -4.10
N LEU A 83 1.23 -8.32 -2.83
CA LEU A 83 0.02 -7.72 -2.27
C LEU A 83 0.24 -6.24 -1.95
N ASN A 84 1.42 -5.87 -1.47
CA ASN A 84 1.78 -4.47 -1.24
C ASN A 84 1.80 -3.70 -2.57
N TYR A 85 2.42 -4.29 -3.60
CA TYR A 85 2.45 -3.74 -4.96
C TYR A 85 1.04 -3.58 -5.54
N ALA A 86 0.22 -4.64 -5.49
CA ALA A 86 -1.16 -4.60 -6.00
C ALA A 86 -2.02 -3.55 -5.29
N LEU A 87 -1.91 -3.46 -3.96
CA LEU A 87 -2.61 -2.45 -3.17
C LEU A 87 -2.19 -1.03 -3.55
N MET A 88 -0.88 -0.78 -3.69
CA MET A 88 -0.36 0.51 -4.12
C MET A 88 -0.86 0.89 -5.51
N GLN A 89 -0.68 0.01 -6.50
CA GLN A 89 -1.09 0.23 -7.89
C GLN A 89 -2.58 0.52 -8.00
N LEU A 90 -3.41 -0.28 -7.32
CA LEU A 90 -4.84 -0.10 -7.33
C LEU A 90 -5.25 1.21 -6.64
N ALA A 91 -4.66 1.52 -5.47
CA ALA A 91 -4.94 2.77 -4.77
C ALA A 91 -4.60 4.00 -5.63
N LEU A 92 -3.44 4.01 -6.28
CA LEU A 92 -3.02 5.10 -7.18
C LEU A 92 -3.97 5.25 -8.38
N ARG A 93 -4.37 4.15 -9.02
CA ARG A 93 -5.37 4.18 -10.11
C ARG A 93 -6.75 4.67 -9.67
N ARG A 94 -7.11 4.41 -8.41
CA ARG A 94 -8.36 4.91 -7.79
C ARG A 94 -8.19 6.32 -7.19
N GLY A 95 -7.12 7.04 -7.53
CA GLY A 95 -6.95 8.45 -7.17
C GLY A 95 -6.36 8.71 -5.78
N PHE A 96 -5.68 7.74 -5.17
CA PHE A 96 -4.94 7.98 -3.93
C PHE A 96 -3.85 9.04 -4.15
N VAL A 97 -3.88 10.11 -3.36
CA VAL A 97 -2.87 11.16 -3.37
C VAL A 97 -2.06 11.07 -2.07
N PRO A 98 -0.75 10.73 -2.14
CA PRO A 98 0.09 10.66 -0.95
C PRO A 98 0.28 12.05 -0.34
N ALA A 99 -0.10 12.20 0.93
CA ALA A 99 -0.05 13.48 1.63
C ALA A 99 0.70 13.39 2.96
N HIS A 100 0.72 12.21 3.58
CA HIS A 100 1.39 11.95 4.83
C HIS A 100 2.74 11.26 4.61
N LEU A 101 3.70 11.45 5.52
CA LEU A 101 5.00 10.78 5.44
C LEU A 101 4.85 9.25 5.36
N ALA A 102 3.91 8.68 6.13
CA ALA A 102 3.61 7.24 6.07
C ALA A 102 3.16 6.76 4.68
N ASP A 103 2.45 7.60 3.91
CA ASP A 103 2.03 7.27 2.55
C ASP A 103 3.26 7.18 1.64
N TRP A 104 4.14 8.17 1.74
CA TRP A 104 5.38 8.20 0.98
C TRP A 104 6.32 7.06 1.35
N VAL A 105 6.48 6.76 2.64
CA VAL A 105 7.25 5.60 3.10
C VAL A 105 6.64 4.28 2.57
N ALA A 106 5.31 4.16 2.53
CA ALA A 106 4.64 2.98 1.96
C ALA A 106 4.95 2.79 0.46
N ILE A 107 4.83 3.88 -0.30
CA ILE A 107 5.09 3.91 -1.75
C ILE A 107 6.56 3.59 -2.00
N CYS A 108 7.48 4.34 -1.39
CA CYS A 108 8.92 4.20 -1.62
C CYS A 108 9.44 2.83 -1.17
N ARG A 109 8.94 2.28 -0.06
CA ARG A 109 9.31 0.91 0.38
C ARG A 109 8.81 -0.16 -0.58
N THR A 110 7.66 0.06 -1.21
CA THR A 110 7.14 -0.87 -2.23
C THR A 110 8.02 -0.81 -3.48
N VAL A 111 8.31 0.40 -3.98
CA VAL A 111 9.20 0.59 -5.14
C VAL A 111 10.63 0.11 -4.88
N ALA A 112 11.17 0.30 -3.68
CA ALA A 112 12.50 -0.18 -3.32
C ALA A 112 12.65 -1.70 -3.49
N ASN A 113 11.58 -2.48 -3.30
CA ASN A 113 11.60 -3.93 -3.52
C ASN A 113 11.63 -4.33 -5.01
N GLU A 114 11.36 -3.40 -5.93
CA GLU A 114 11.51 -3.62 -7.38
C GLU A 114 12.97 -3.45 -7.84
N LEU A 115 13.81 -2.79 -7.03
CA LEU A 115 15.16 -2.40 -7.40
C LEU A 115 16.19 -3.40 -6.88
N VAL A 116 17.21 -3.70 -7.68
CA VAL A 116 18.32 -4.59 -7.29
C VAL A 116 19.19 -3.95 -6.19
N LEU A 117 19.43 -2.64 -6.32
CA LEU A 117 20.12 -1.81 -5.33
C LEU A 117 19.28 -0.55 -5.15
N PRO A 118 18.38 -0.51 -4.15
CA PRO A 118 17.56 0.66 -3.93
C PRO A 118 18.42 1.83 -3.43
N THR A 119 18.41 2.94 -4.15
CA THR A 119 18.85 4.25 -3.67
C THR A 119 17.69 5.21 -3.71
N ILE A 120 17.76 6.33 -2.99
CA ILE A 120 16.69 7.32 -3.03
C ILE A 120 16.51 7.90 -4.44
N GLU A 121 17.60 8.11 -5.19
CA GLU A 121 17.57 8.58 -6.58
C GLU A 121 16.90 7.56 -7.51
N GLY A 122 17.23 6.27 -7.37
CA GLY A 122 16.62 5.21 -8.18
C GLY A 122 15.13 5.05 -7.90
N ILE A 123 14.72 5.23 -6.64
CA ILE A 123 13.30 5.25 -6.26
C ILE A 123 12.61 6.47 -6.87
N GLU A 124 13.22 7.66 -6.80
CA GLU A 124 12.68 8.89 -7.41
C GLU A 124 12.52 8.76 -8.92
N GLU A 125 13.51 8.20 -9.63
CA GLU A 125 13.44 7.97 -11.06
C GLU A 125 12.29 7.03 -11.43
N ARG A 126 12.14 5.92 -10.69
CA ARG A 126 11.07 4.95 -10.88
C ARG A 126 9.69 5.56 -10.59
N LEU A 127 9.57 6.35 -9.53
CA LEU A 127 8.34 7.07 -9.18
C LEU A 127 7.94 8.08 -10.25
N ALA A 128 8.89 8.83 -10.79
CA ALA A 128 8.62 9.80 -11.84
C ALA A 128 8.20 9.13 -13.15
N THR A 129 8.88 8.06 -13.56
CA THR A 129 8.70 7.39 -14.85
C THR A 129 7.46 6.51 -14.90
N GLU A 130 7.27 5.63 -13.92
CA GLU A 130 6.18 4.63 -13.92
C GLU A 130 4.92 5.14 -13.22
N TYR A 131 5.09 5.90 -12.13
CA TYR A 131 4.00 6.28 -11.24
C TYR A 131 3.57 7.74 -11.38
N ARG A 132 4.35 8.56 -12.10
CA ARG A 132 4.16 10.02 -12.23
C ARG A 132 4.05 10.72 -10.87
N LEU A 133 4.83 10.25 -9.90
CA LEU A 133 4.90 10.80 -8.55
C LEU A 133 6.24 11.50 -8.35
N THR A 134 6.24 12.55 -7.53
CA THR A 134 7.44 13.27 -7.13
C THR A 134 7.48 13.39 -5.62
N ILE A 135 8.54 12.87 -5.00
CA ILE A 135 8.72 12.95 -3.54
C ILE A 135 8.84 14.43 -3.14
N PRO A 136 8.09 14.91 -2.14
CA PRO A 136 8.26 16.26 -1.63
C PRO A 136 9.65 16.43 -1.03
N VAL A 137 10.36 17.48 -1.43
CA VAL A 137 11.74 17.77 -0.97
C VAL A 137 11.84 17.75 0.56
N ALA A 138 10.85 18.31 1.25
CA ALA A 138 10.79 18.36 2.72
C ALA A 138 10.68 16.98 3.40
N MET A 139 10.23 15.95 2.68
CA MET A 139 10.06 14.59 3.22
C MET A 139 11.22 13.66 2.86
N LYS A 140 12.10 14.04 1.94
CA LYS A 140 13.14 13.17 1.37
C LYS A 140 14.05 12.54 2.43
N GLN A 141 14.65 13.37 3.29
CA GLN A 141 15.54 12.89 4.37
C GLN A 141 14.83 11.95 5.35
N ALA A 142 13.56 12.24 5.67
CA ALA A 142 12.79 11.40 6.58
C ALA A 142 12.48 10.05 5.94
N ILE A 143 12.10 10.02 4.66
CA ILE A 143 11.84 8.78 3.91
C ILE A 143 13.10 7.92 3.85
N GLU A 144 14.23 8.50 3.47
CA GLU A 144 15.52 7.82 3.41
C GLU A 144 15.87 7.14 4.75
N ALA A 145 15.72 7.87 5.86
CA ALA A 145 15.93 7.32 7.20
C ALA A 145 15.00 6.13 7.53
N TYR A 146 13.73 6.17 7.10
CA TYR A 146 12.79 5.06 7.30
C TYR A 146 13.05 3.85 6.42
N LEU A 147 13.69 4.05 5.26
CA LEU A 147 14.05 2.98 4.34
C LEU A 147 15.40 2.34 4.67
N CYS A 148 16.19 2.96 5.55
CA CYS A 148 17.57 2.58 5.87
C CYS A 148 18.46 2.52 4.62
N LEU A 149 18.30 3.51 3.74
CA LEU A 149 19.10 3.70 2.53
C LEU A 149 20.24 4.71 2.80
#